data_AF-A0A5Q2FK10-F1
#
_entry.id   AF-A0A5Q2FK10-F1
#
_cell.length_a   1.000
_cell.length_b   1.000
_cell.length_c   1.000
_cell.angle_alpha   90.00
_cell.angle_beta   90.00
_cell.angle_gamma   90.00
#
_symmetry.space_group_name_H-M   'P 1'
#
loop_
_entity.id
_entity.type
_entity.pdbx_description
1 polymer ?
#
loop_
_entity_poly.entity_id
_entity_poly.type
_entity_poly.pdbx_seq_one_letter_code
_entity_poly.pdbx_strand_id
1 'polypeptide(L)' 'MRGKLRVTRTAWFGPKRYLGWGWSPRTWQGWTIMIIFVATIILVSAAIRDLTTKIVADGILLAAVVLGAFLTGDGPGGPE' A
#
# COMPACT_ATOMS: atom_id res chain seq x y z
N MET A 1 6.04 23.97 -11.18
CA MET A 1 4.88 23.08 -10.95
C MET A 1 5.31 21.65 -11.26
N ARG A 2 5.62 20.82 -10.25
CA ARG A 2 5.93 19.40 -10.48
C ARG A 2 4.61 18.66 -10.70
N GLY A 3 4.36 18.21 -11.93
CA GLY A 3 3.21 17.38 -12.25
C GLY A 3 3.23 16.13 -11.38
N LYS A 4 2.25 15.97 -10.49
CA LYS A 4 2.10 14.77 -9.67
C LYS A 4 1.71 13.63 -10.61
N LEU A 5 2.63 12.71 -10.89
CA LEU A 5 2.38 11.48 -11.66
C LEU A 5 1.39 10.63 -10.84
N ARG A 6 0.11 10.70 -11.20
CA ARG A 6 -0.93 9.85 -10.62
C ARG A 6 -1.74 9.26 -11.74
N VAL A 7 -2.03 7.97 -11.62
CA VAL A 7 -2.88 7.26 -12.59
C VAL A 7 -4.35 7.64 -12.40
N THR A 8 -4.74 8.09 -11.21
CA THR A 8 -6.15 8.38 -10.83
C THR A 8 -6.42 9.87 -10.58
N ARG A 9 -7.67 10.28 -10.82
CA ARG A 9 -8.15 11.66 -10.61
C ARG A 9 -8.26 12.03 -9.12
N THR A 10 -8.51 11.03 -8.26
CA THR A 10 -8.53 11.14 -6.81
C THR A 10 -7.41 10.31 -6.20
N ALA A 11 -6.73 10.86 -5.20
CA ALA A 11 -5.69 10.15 -4.46
C ALA A 11 -6.31 9.06 -3.58
N TRP A 12 -5.97 7.80 -3.85
CA TRP A 12 -6.48 6.68 -3.05
C TRP A 12 -5.78 6.59 -1.70
N PHE A 13 -4.52 6.98 -1.69
CA PHE A 13 -3.65 7.06 -0.53
C PHE A 13 -3.20 8.51 -0.31
N GLY A 14 -3.25 8.98 0.93
CA GLY A 14 -2.83 10.34 1.31
C GLY A 14 -1.69 10.33 2.32
N PRO A 15 -1.00 11.47 2.52
CA PRO A 15 0.00 11.62 3.56
C PRO A 15 -0.62 11.38 4.95
N LYS A 16 0.14 10.74 5.83
CA LYS A 16 -0.29 10.51 7.21
C LYS A 16 -0.23 11.82 7.99
N ARG A 17 -1.39 12.34 8.39
CA ARG A 17 -1.55 13.72 8.88
C ARG A 17 -1.08 13.97 10.32
N TYR A 18 -0.95 12.93 11.15
CA TYR A 18 -0.80 13.09 12.61
C TYR A 18 0.44 12.44 13.24
N LEU A 19 0.92 11.28 12.77
CA LEU A 19 2.11 10.64 13.33
C LEU A 19 2.88 9.81 12.30
N GLY A 20 4.09 10.27 11.98
CA GLY A 20 5.09 9.56 11.18
C GLY A 20 5.07 9.87 9.68
N TRP A 21 6.05 9.32 8.96
CA TRP A 21 6.17 9.38 7.50
C TRP A 21 5.42 8.19 6.86
N GLY A 22 4.66 8.44 5.80
CA GLY A 22 4.04 7.38 5.00
C GLY A 22 2.66 7.73 4.42
N TRP A 23 2.02 6.70 3.86
CA TRP A 23 0.69 6.78 3.25
C TRP A 23 -0.38 6.15 4.15
N SER A 24 -1.57 6.74 4.13
CA SER A 24 -2.79 6.19 4.71
C SER A 24 -3.87 6.10 3.63
N PRO A 25 -4.65 5.02 3.55
CA PRO A 25 -5.80 4.97 2.65
C PRO A 25 -6.79 6.09 3.01
N ARG A 26 -7.24 6.83 2.00
CA ARG A 26 -8.17 7.96 2.14
C ARG A 26 -9.53 7.68 1.49
N THR A 27 -9.58 6.67 0.62
CA THR A 27 -10.75 6.30 -0.20
C THR A 27 -11.10 4.84 0.00
N TRP A 28 -12.32 4.46 -0.38
CA TRP A 28 -12.76 3.06 -0.30
C TRP A 28 -11.86 2.14 -1.15
N GLN A 29 -11.35 2.60 -2.30
CA GLN A 29 -10.44 1.82 -3.14
C GLN A 29 -9.11 1.54 -2.44
N GLY A 30 -8.55 2.54 -1.75
CA GLY A 30 -7.35 2.35 -0.93
C GLY A 30 -7.57 1.33 0.19
N TRP A 31 -8.74 1.38 0.84
CA TRP A 31 -9.12 0.37 1.84
C TRP A 31 -9.31 -1.02 1.24
N THR A 32 -9.90 -1.16 0.06
CA THR A 32 -10.05 -2.44 -0.62
C THR A 32 -8.69 -3.07 -0.93
N ILE A 33 -7.71 -2.28 -1.40
CA ILE A 33 -6.34 -2.78 -1.62
C ILE A 33 -5.74 -3.29 -0.31
N MET A 34 -5.91 -2.55 0.79
CA MET A 34 -5.40 -2.97 2.10
C MET A 34 -6.09 -4.25 2.61
N ILE A 35 -7.39 -4.40 2.38
CA ILE A 35 -8.13 -5.62 2.77
C ILE A 35 -7.63 -6.82 1.96
N ILE A 36 -7.50 -6.67 0.63
CA ILE A 36 -6.97 -7.73 -0.24
C ILE A 36 -5.55 -8.11 0.17
N PHE A 37 -4.71 -7.13 0.50
CA PHE A 37 -3.36 -7.35 0.99
C PHE A 37 -3.35 -8.22 2.26
N VAL A 38 -4.12 -7.82 3.28
CA VAL A 38 -4.20 -8.57 4.55
C VAL A 38 -4.78 -9.98 4.34
N ALA A 39 -5.83 -10.11 3.52
CA ALA A 39 -6.43 -11.40 3.20
C ALA A 39 -5.43 -12.33 2.49
N THR A 40 -4.60 -11.79 1.60
CA THR A 40 -3.57 -12.56 0.89
C THR A 40 -2.48 -13.03 1.85
N ILE A 41 -2.02 -12.19 2.79
CA ILE A 41 -1.05 -12.61 3.82
C ILE A 41 -1.60 -13.76 4.65
N ILE A 42 -2.87 -13.68 5.07
CA ILE A 42 -3.52 -14.74 5.85
C ILE A 42 -3.59 -16.03 5.03
N LEU A 43 -3.96 -15.94 3.75
CA LEU A 43 -4.07 -17.10 2.86
C LEU A 43 -2.70 -17.76 2.62
N VAL A 44 -1.67 -16.97 2.33
CA VAL A 44 -0.28 -17.44 2.15
C VAL A 44 0.23 -18.10 3.44
N SER A 45 -0.05 -17.49 4.59
CA SER A 45 0.33 -18.03 5.90
C SER A 45 -0.34 -19.36 6.22
N ALA A 46 -1.58 -19.55 5.78
CA ALA A 46 -2.36 -20.77 5.99
C ALA A 46 -2.00 -21.88 4.97
N ALA A 47 -1.74 -21.52 3.71
CA ALA A 47 -1.52 -22.48 2.63
C ALA A 47 -0.08 -22.98 2.55
N ILE A 48 0.90 -22.10 2.80
CA ILE A 48 2.32 -22.43 2.70
C ILE A 48 2.85 -22.76 4.10
N ARG A 49 3.75 -23.72 4.23
CA ARG A 49 4.44 -24.01 5.51
C ARG A 49 5.91 -23.61 5.50
N ASP A 50 6.52 -23.57 4.32
CA ASP A 50 7.90 -23.14 4.13
C ASP A 50 8.07 -21.64 4.43
N LEU A 51 9.04 -21.31 5.29
CA LEU A 51 9.26 -19.94 5.76
C LEU A 51 9.89 -19.06 4.68
N THR A 52 10.81 -19.61 3.88
CA THR A 52 11.49 -18.87 2.82
C THR A 52 10.48 -18.40 1.76
N THR A 53 9.61 -19.31 1.32
CA THR A 53 8.58 -19.03 0.33
C THR A 53 7.57 -17.99 0.85
N LYS A 54 7.19 -18.06 2.13
CA LYS A 54 6.33 -17.04 2.76
C LYS A 54 6.98 -15.66 2.73
N ILE A 55 8.22 -15.55 3.18
CA ILE A 55 8.93 -14.26 3.25
C ILE A 55 9.07 -13.65 1.85
N VAL A 56 9.42 -14.46 0.84
CA VAL A 56 9.53 -13.98 -0.54
C VAL A 56 8.18 -13.53 -1.09
N ALA A 57 7.12 -14.33 -0.89
CA ALA A 57 5.77 -13.99 -1.35
C ALA A 57 5.24 -12.71 -0.69
N ASP A 58 5.33 -12.61 0.64
CA ASP A 58 4.90 -11.43 1.40
C ASP A 58 5.73 -10.20 1.03
N GLY A 59 7.03 -10.36 0.79
CA GLY A 59 7.92 -9.28 0.34
C GLY A 59 7.54 -8.73 -1.04
N ILE A 60 7.26 -9.62 -2.01
CA ILE A 60 6.79 -9.23 -3.35
C ILE A 60 5.43 -8.52 -3.25
N LEU A 61 4.52 -9.07 -2.45
CA LEU A 61 3.19 -8.51 -2.26
C LEU A 61 3.25 -7.11 -1.61
N LEU A 62 4.10 -6.94 -0.59
CA LEU A 62 4.33 -5.66 0.06
C LEU A 62 4.89 -4.64 -0.93
N ALA A 63 5.89 -5.03 -1.74
CA ALA A 63 6.46 -4.16 -2.77
C ALA A 63 5.40 -3.72 -3.79
N ALA A 64 4.51 -4.63 -4.21
CA ALA A 64 3.42 -4.31 -5.11
C ALA A 64 2.42 -3.30 -4.50
N VAL A 65 2.06 -3.46 -3.21
CA VAL A 65 1.18 -2.51 -2.52
C VAL A 65 1.85 -1.15 -2.35
N VAL A 66 3.13 -1.11 -1.97
CA VAL A 66 3.91 0.13 -1.85
C VAL A 66 4.00 0.85 -3.19
N LEU A 67 4.25 0.12 -4.28
CA LEU A 67 4.28 0.67 -5.63
C LEU A 67 2.89 1.20 -6.02
N GLY A 68 1.83 0.45 -5.76
CA GLY A 68 0.45 0.89 -5.97
C GLY A 68 0.13 2.16 -5.19
N ALA A 69 0.52 2.25 -3.93
CA ALA A 69 0.36 3.44 -3.09
C ALA A 69 1.18 4.63 -3.64
N PHE A 70 2.39 4.40 -4.16
CA PHE A 70 3.18 5.45 -4.80
C PHE A 70 2.54 5.97 -6.10
N LEU A 71 1.97 5.08 -6.92
CA LEU A 71 1.33 5.43 -8.20
C LEU A 71 -0.08 6.03 -8.07
N THR A 72 -0.78 5.73 -6.97
CA THR A 72 -2.17 6.15 -6.72
C THR A 72 -2.31 7.14 -5.56
N GLY A 73 -1.21 7.46 -4.87
CA GLY A 73 -1.17 8.31 -3.69
C GLY A 73 -0.68 9.73 -3.92
N ASP A 74 -0.87 10.59 -2.92
CA ASP A 74 -0.09 11.83 -2.77
C ASP A 74 1.33 11.52 -2.29
N GLY A 75 2.30 12.44 -2.44
CA GLY A 75 3.66 12.22 -1.93
C GLY A 75 3.65 11.81 -0.44
N PRO A 76 4.51 10.86 -0.03
CA PRO A 76 4.60 10.44 1.36
C PRO A 76 5.28 11.56 2.16
N GLY A 77 4.54 12.20 3.08
CA GLY A 77 5.01 13.35 3.85
C GLY A 77 4.19 13.61 5.11
N GLY A 78 4.84 14.16 6.14
CA GLY A 78 4.19 14.72 7.35
C GLY A 78 3.68 16.15 7.11
N PRO A 79 2.90 16.73 8.04
CA PRO A 79 2.13 17.96 7.81
C PRO A 79 3.01 19.12 7.33
N GLU A 80 2.57 19.73 6.23
CA GLU A 80 2.95 21.09 5.82
C GLU A 80 2.33 22.12 6.78
#